data_AF-A0A6B3ET14-F1
#
_entry.id   AF-A0A6B3ET14-F1
#
_cell.length_a   1.000
_cell.length_b   1.000
_cell.length_c   1.000
_cell.angle_alpha   90.00
_cell.angle_beta   90.00
_cell.angle_gamma   90.00
#
_symmetry.space_group_name_H-M   'P 1'
#
loop_
_entity.id
_entity.type
_entity.pdbx_description
1 polymer ?
#
loop_
_entity_poly.entity_id
_entity_poly.type
_entity_poly.pdbx_seq_one_letter_code
_entity_poly.pdbx_strand_id
1 'polypeptide(L)' 'RMLPYGTPVHQVWLPPLPTTVELDSLLGPLATGKERGLHSSLWPEGGRLSFPVGVVDLPARQEQRALLLDL' A
#
# COMPACT_ATOMS: atom_id res chain seq x y z
N ARG A 1 3.50 -10.14 35.39
CA ARG A 1 3.30 -9.99 33.93
C ARG A 1 1.87 -9.51 33.72
N MET A 2 1.65 -8.27 33.28
CA MET A 2 0.29 -7.79 33.00
C MET A 2 -0.24 -8.50 31.76
N LEU A 3 -1.42 -9.10 31.88
CA LEU A 3 -2.19 -9.60 30.75
C LEU A 3 -3.03 -8.42 30.23
N PRO A 4 -3.08 -8.16 28.91
CA PRO A 4 -3.96 -7.13 28.37
C PRO A 4 -5.41 -7.48 28.75
N TYR A 5 -6.12 -6.50 29.34
CA TYR A 5 -7.52 -6.63 29.75
C TYR A 5 -8.36 -5.69 28.88
N GLY A 6 -9.42 -6.23 28.27
CA GLY A 6 -10.38 -5.47 27.46
C GLY A 6 -10.20 -5.58 25.95
N THR A 7 -11.18 -5.06 25.22
CA THR A 7 -11.20 -4.99 23.75
C THR A 7 -10.35 -3.81 23.27
N PRO A 8 -9.58 -3.93 22.18
CA PRO A 8 -8.89 -2.80 21.57
C PRO A 8 -9.85 -1.65 21.27
N VAL A 9 -9.43 -0.42 21.58
CA VAL A 9 -10.21 0.78 21.25
C VAL A 9 -10.16 1.07 19.75
N HIS A 10 -11.19 1.74 19.24
CA HIS A 10 -11.21 2.20 17.85
C HIS A 10 -10.06 3.19 17.59
N GLN A 11 -9.22 2.89 16.61
CA GLN A 11 -8.10 3.75 16.23
C GLN A 11 -8.60 4.87 15.31
N VAL A 12 -8.80 6.06 15.87
CA VAL A 12 -9.22 7.25 15.11
C VAL A 12 -8.09 7.79 14.23
N TRP A 13 -6.86 7.77 14.74
CA TRP A 13 -5.68 8.27 14.04
C TRP A 13 -4.83 7.11 13.58
N LEU A 14 -4.64 6.98 12.27
CA LEU A 14 -3.64 6.06 11.73
C LEU A 14 -2.24 6.51 12.14
N PRO A 15 -1.27 5.58 12.21
CA PRO A 15 0.13 5.95 12.38
C PRO A 15 0.55 6.97 11.30
N PRO A 16 1.39 7.96 11.64
CA PRO A 16 1.88 8.90 10.65
C PRO A 16 2.59 8.14 9.53
N LEU A 17 2.49 8.64 8.30
CA LEU A 17 3.19 8.05 7.17
C LEU A 17 4.70 8.01 7.43
N PRO A 18 5.38 6.92 7.03
CA PRO A 18 6.84 6.88 7.09
C PRO A 18 7.44 7.90 6.13
N THR A 19 8.71 8.25 6.34
CA THR A 19 9.43 9.18 5.45
C THR A 19 9.64 8.63 4.04
N THR A 20 9.63 7.30 3.90
CA THR A 20 9.76 6.58 2.63
C THR A 20 8.85 5.36 2.62
N VAL A 21 8.35 5.00 1.44
CA VAL A 21 7.56 3.78 1.20
C VAL A 21 8.23 3.03 0.07
N GLU A 22 8.55 1.76 0.30
CA GLU A 22 9.13 0.89 -0.72
C GLU A 22 8.10 0.61 -1.83
N LEU A 23 8.54 0.64 -3.08
CA LEU A 23 7.66 0.49 -4.23
C LEU A 23 6.98 -0.89 -4.27
N ASP A 24 7.68 -1.94 -3.87
CA ASP A 24 7.16 -3.31 -3.83
C ASP A 24 6.00 -3.48 -2.84
N SER A 25 6.00 -2.71 -1.75
CA SER A 25 4.93 -2.66 -0.76
C SER A 25 3.61 -2.12 -1.34
N LEU A 26 3.68 -1.33 -2.42
CA LEU A 26 2.51 -0.81 -3.13
C LEU A 26 2.10 -1.67 -4.33
N LEU A 27 3.06 -2.34 -4.96
CA LEU A 27 2.83 -3.16 -6.15
C LEU A 27 2.39 -4.60 -5.82
N GLY A 28 2.63 -5.07 -4.59
CA GLY A 28 2.39 -6.46 -4.21
C GLY A 28 3.48 -7.41 -4.72
N PRO A 29 3.24 -8.73 -4.72
CA PRO A 29 4.26 -9.72 -5.04
C PRO A 29 4.85 -9.57 -6.45
N LEU A 30 6.17 -9.51 -6.51
CA LEU A 30 6.91 -9.50 -7.77
C LEU A 30 7.20 -10.94 -8.24
N ALA A 31 7.14 -11.15 -9.55
CA ALA A 31 7.45 -12.42 -10.20
C ALA A 31 8.27 -12.20 -11.47
N THR A 32 9.13 -13.16 -11.80
CA THR A 32 9.90 -13.17 -13.05
C THR A 32 9.15 -13.98 -14.10
N GLY A 33 8.76 -13.35 -15.20
CA GLY A 33 8.13 -13.99 -16.36
C GLY A 33 9.03 -13.96 -17.59
N LYS A 34 8.91 -14.96 -18.47
CA LYS A 34 9.74 -15.06 -19.70
C LYS A 34 9.54 -13.88 -20.66
N GLU A 35 8.32 -13.36 -20.76
CA GLU A 35 7.96 -12.29 -21.71
C GLU A 35 8.15 -10.89 -21.12
N ARG A 36 7.87 -10.72 -19.82
CA ARG A 36 7.80 -9.41 -19.16
C ARG A 36 8.94 -9.14 -18.17
N GLY A 37 9.83 -10.10 -17.94
CA GLY A 37 10.86 -9.99 -16.91
C GLY A 37 10.26 -9.90 -15.50
N LEU A 38 10.93 -9.15 -14.61
CA LEU A 38 10.45 -8.89 -13.26
C LEU A 38 9.26 -7.91 -13.30
N HIS A 39 8.11 -8.35 -12.80
CA HIS A 39 6.89 -7.55 -12.80
C HIS A 39 6.01 -7.91 -11.60
N SER A 40 5.09 -7.03 -11.22
CA SER A 40 4.03 -7.42 -10.28
C SER A 40 3.00 -8.28 -10.98
N SER A 41 2.81 -9.50 -10.50
CA SER A 41 1.90 -10.48 -11.11
C SER A 41 0.43 -10.26 -10.72
N LEU A 42 0.19 -9.54 -9.62
CA LEU A 42 -1.14 -9.30 -9.05
C LEU A 42 -1.56 -7.83 -9.11
N TRP A 43 -0.78 -6.97 -9.78
CA TRP A 43 -1.14 -5.57 -9.94
C TRP A 43 -2.39 -5.43 -10.81
N PRO A 44 -3.49 -4.85 -10.29
CA PRO A 44 -4.77 -4.78 -11.01
C PRO A 44 -4.68 -3.92 -12.28
N GLU A 45 -3.77 -2.94 -12.31
CA GLU A 45 -3.60 -2.02 -13.44
C GLU A 45 -2.47 -2.43 -14.41
N GLY A 46 -2.07 -3.71 -14.37
CA GLY A 46 -1.02 -4.25 -15.24
C GLY A 46 -1.30 -3.97 -16.72
N GLY A 47 -0.34 -3.35 -17.42
CA GLY A 47 -0.45 -3.04 -18.84
C GLY A 47 -1.31 -1.81 -19.18
N ARG A 48 -1.88 -1.11 -18.17
CA ARG A 48 -2.72 0.08 -18.36
C ARG A 48 -1.96 1.41 -18.21
N LEU A 49 -0.63 1.36 -18.14
CA LEU A 49 0.24 2.52 -17.87
C LEU A 49 -0.13 3.28 -16.57
N SER A 50 -0.76 2.59 -15.62
CA SER A 50 -1.13 3.13 -14.31
C SER A 50 -0.33 2.45 -13.19
N PHE A 51 0.29 3.25 -12.34
CA PHE A 51 1.24 2.78 -11.32
C PHE A 51 1.25 3.69 -10.07
N PRO A 52 1.60 3.14 -8.89
CA PRO A 52 1.67 3.92 -7.67
C PRO A 52 2.90 4.82 -7.66
N VAL A 53 2.72 6.06 -7.22
CA VAL A 53 3.79 7.06 -7.04
C VAL A 53 3.97 7.46 -5.57
N GLY A 54 3.16 6.92 -4.67
CA GLY A 54 3.25 7.16 -3.23
C GLY A 54 2.01 6.70 -2.48
N VAL A 55 1.83 7.23 -1.28
CA VAL A 55 0.66 6.99 -0.41
C VAL A 55 0.02 8.33 -0.06
N VAL A 56 -1.30 8.40 -0.15
CA VAL A 56 -2.09 9.55 0.32
C VAL A 56 -2.74 9.20 1.65
N ASP A 57 -2.61 10.09 2.63
CA ASP A 57 -3.34 10.04 3.89
C ASP A 57 -4.65 10.80 3.77
N LEU A 58 -5.76 10.16 4.16
CA LEU A 58 -7.12 10.73 4.14
C LEU A 58 -7.68 10.73 5.58
N PRO A 59 -7.30 11.70 6.44
CA PRO A 59 -7.64 11.67 7.86
C PRO A 59 -9.14 11.62 8.15
N ALA A 60 -9.94 12.35 7.36
CA ALA A 60 -11.40 12.36 7.50
C ALA A 60 -12.04 10.98 7.23
N ARG A 61 -11.33 10.08 6.53
CA ARG A 61 -11.76 8.71 6.23
C ARG A 61 -11.04 7.65 7.06
N GLN A 62 -10.04 8.06 7.86
CA GLN A 62 -9.19 7.15 8.62
C GLN A 62 -8.55 6.09 7.71
N GLU A 63 -8.09 6.52 6.53
CA GLU A 63 -7.62 5.66 5.43
C GLU A 63 -6.29 6.19 4.88
N GLN A 64 -5.33 5.28 4.69
CA GLN A 64 -4.13 5.50 3.89
C GLN A 64 -4.19 4.58 2.67
N ARG A 65 -3.93 5.11 1.48
CA ARG A 65 -4.03 4.34 0.23
C ARG A 65 -2.98 4.76 -0.81
N ALA A 66 -2.73 3.90 -1.78
CA ALA A 66 -1.81 4.20 -2.88
C ALA A 66 -2.31 5.42 -3.70
N LEU A 67 -1.39 6.34 -4.00
CA LEU A 67 -1.58 7.41 -4.97
C LEU A 67 -1.18 6.88 -6.34
N LEU A 68 -2.13 6.77 -7.26
CA LEU A 68 -1.89 6.27 -8.62
C LEU A 68 -1.71 7.41 -9.60
N LEU A 69 -0.73 7.27 -10.48
CA LEU A 69 -0.60 8.05 -11.70
C LEU A 69 -1.18 7.23 -12.86
N ASP A 70 -2.05 7.84 -13.66
CA ASP A 70 -2.66 7.27 -14.86
C ASP A 70 -2.20 8.10 -16.07
N LEU A 71 -1.74 7.45 -17.15
CA LEU A 71 -1.05 8.09 -18.29
C LEU A 71 -1.82 7.95 -19.60
#